data_AF-A0A5C6DJP1-F1
#
_entry.id   AF-A0A5C6DJP1-F1
#
_cell.length_a   1.000
_cell.length_b   1.000
_cell.length_c   1.000
_cell.angle_alpha   90.00
_cell.angle_beta   90.00
_cell.angle_gamma   90.00
#
_symmetry.space_group_name_H-M   'P 1'
#
loop_
_entity.id
_entity.type
_entity.pdbx_description
1 polymer ?
#
loop_
_entity_poly.entity_id
_entity_poly.type
_entity_poly.pdbx_seq_one_letter_code
_entity_poly.pdbx_strand_id
1 'polypeptide(L)'
;MNKNDACHCGSGLRYDECHGKIPDKYISKTVEPNLFSRLPENIQKKIIEDEKKTAKQGAVRPIISLDAKGYKFVAVGNQLHYSKNWKTFHDFLHDYIKKILDPKWGNAELKKPFEQRHPVIQWYNSVCTFLKKNIKKEGEIHSAVCTGIVGAYLSLAYDLYLLRNHGLLQNRLIARLKDAKQFQGARYEIYVTASFIKADFEIEFEDETDRSTTHCEFVATHRNTGKKYSVEAKSRHRLGFLGHPGVQPQDFNTIKLRIGNLINNALKKEAAYTRIILIDVNMPPEEGKVFEKDWFKKLLPTLDKIEKKGIDGKPCPPAYVFFTNHPYHYVGEEVIEPTRDFLMTAINVPGFKAHSRKKGEQDDPPVIALWDSINLHNTVPHEL
;
A
#
# COMPACT_ATOMS: atom_id res chain seq x y z
N MET A 1 9.54 5.41 -15.52
CA MET A 1 8.82 5.88 -16.73
C MET A 1 9.57 7.06 -17.28
N ASN A 2 9.91 7.01 -18.55
CA ASN A 2 10.47 8.15 -19.26
C ASN A 2 9.40 9.23 -19.41
N LYS A 3 9.84 10.49 -19.50
CA LYS A 3 8.96 11.66 -19.65
C LYS A 3 7.97 11.50 -20.81
N ASN A 4 8.41 10.91 -21.91
CA ASN A 4 7.63 10.75 -23.14
C ASN A 4 6.74 9.50 -23.16
N ASP A 5 6.79 8.64 -22.13
CA ASP A 5 5.96 7.44 -22.09
C ASP A 5 4.48 7.81 -21.98
N ALA A 6 3.60 6.98 -22.53
CA ALA A 6 2.17 7.11 -22.25
C ALA A 6 1.94 7.04 -20.74
N CYS A 7 1.15 7.97 -20.20
CA CYS A 7 0.91 8.02 -18.78
C CYS A 7 0.16 6.76 -18.30
N HIS A 8 0.66 6.14 -17.22
CA HIS A 8 0.15 4.87 -16.71
C HIS A 8 -1.29 4.91 -16.21
N CYS A 9 -1.84 6.09 -15.96
CA CYS A 9 -3.23 6.27 -15.53
C CYS A 9 -4.26 6.11 -16.66
N GLY A 10 -3.83 5.89 -17.90
CA GLY A 10 -4.73 5.71 -19.05
C GLY A 10 -5.39 7.00 -19.53
N SER A 11 -4.85 8.18 -19.17
CA SER A 11 -5.37 9.50 -19.56
C SER A 11 -5.23 9.83 -21.05
N GLY A 12 -4.46 9.04 -21.81
CA GLY A 12 -4.11 9.34 -23.20
C GLY A 12 -3.03 10.41 -23.36
N LEU A 13 -2.54 10.99 -22.26
CA LEU A 13 -1.46 11.98 -22.24
C LEU A 13 -0.09 11.31 -22.04
N ARG A 14 1.01 12.02 -22.37
CA ARG A 14 2.36 11.60 -21.96
C ARG A 14 2.55 11.75 -20.46
N TYR A 15 3.48 11.00 -19.87
CA TYR A 15 3.78 11.05 -18.44
C TYR A 15 4.11 12.48 -18.01
N ASP A 16 5.00 13.17 -18.71
CA ASP A 16 5.39 14.57 -18.43
C ASP A 16 4.32 15.63 -18.69
N GLU A 17 3.20 15.25 -19.30
CA GLU A 17 2.03 16.12 -19.53
C GLU A 17 0.87 15.79 -18.58
N CYS A 18 1.03 14.73 -17.77
CA CYS A 18 0.06 14.24 -16.79
C CYS A 18 0.71 14.12 -15.41
N HIS A 19 0.96 12.91 -14.91
CA HIS A 19 1.55 12.68 -13.58
C HIS A 19 2.99 13.19 -13.39
N GLY A 20 3.71 13.42 -14.47
CA GLY A 20 5.06 13.99 -14.53
C GLY A 20 5.11 15.47 -14.91
N LYS A 21 3.96 16.15 -15.05
CA LYS A 21 3.90 17.56 -15.43
C LYS A 21 4.38 18.45 -14.28
N ILE A 22 5.45 19.20 -14.55
CA ILE A 22 5.97 20.23 -13.65
C ILE A 22 5.59 21.59 -14.27
N PRO A 23 4.70 22.38 -13.66
CA PRO A 23 4.32 23.69 -14.19
C PRO A 23 5.48 24.71 -14.14
N ASP A 24 5.56 25.60 -15.15
CA ASP A 24 6.63 26.60 -15.36
C ASP A 24 6.71 27.67 -14.24
N LYS A 25 5.64 27.83 -13.46
CA LYS A 25 5.61 28.55 -12.19
C LYS A 25 5.10 27.60 -11.13
N TYR A 26 5.77 27.57 -9.97
CA TYR A 26 5.30 26.83 -8.82
C TYR A 26 4.00 27.46 -8.32
N ILE A 27 2.88 26.79 -8.57
CA ILE A 27 1.59 27.14 -7.98
C ILE A 27 1.43 26.25 -6.76
N SER A 28 1.47 26.86 -5.57
CA SER A 28 1.20 26.15 -4.33
C SER A 28 -0.19 25.50 -4.41
N LYS A 29 -0.27 24.22 -4.08
CA LYS A 29 -1.55 23.49 -4.01
C LYS A 29 -2.28 23.71 -2.69
N THR A 30 -1.57 24.22 -1.68
CA THR A 30 -2.07 24.40 -0.31
C THR A 30 -2.32 25.87 0.07
N VAL A 31 -1.73 26.81 -0.66
CA VAL A 31 -1.83 28.25 -0.39
C VAL A 31 -2.29 28.98 -1.65
N GLU A 32 -3.23 29.92 -1.50
CA GLU A 32 -3.69 30.73 -2.62
C GLU A 32 -2.53 31.46 -3.32
N PRO A 33 -2.49 31.52 -4.67
CA PRO A 33 -1.33 32.07 -5.40
C PRO A 33 -0.95 33.51 -5.02
N ASN A 34 -1.95 34.36 -4.78
CA ASN A 34 -1.75 35.75 -4.38
C ASN A 34 -1.18 35.88 -2.97
N LEU A 35 -1.54 34.97 -2.07
CA LEU A 35 -0.97 34.93 -0.72
C LEU A 35 0.45 34.36 -0.77
N PHE A 36 0.64 33.25 -1.49
CA PHE A 36 1.94 32.58 -1.62
C PHE A 36 3.02 33.52 -2.15
N SER A 37 2.73 34.28 -3.20
CA SER A 37 3.66 35.25 -3.80
C SER A 37 4.07 36.40 -2.87
N ARG A 38 3.29 36.67 -1.81
CA ARG A 38 3.57 37.72 -0.80
C ARG A 38 4.33 37.18 0.42
N LEU A 39 4.50 35.87 0.54
CA LEU A 39 5.24 35.27 1.66
C LEU A 39 6.75 35.54 1.52
N PRO A 40 7.49 35.62 2.63
CA PRO A 40 8.96 35.63 2.59
C PRO A 40 9.53 34.41 1.85
N GLU A 41 10.64 34.58 1.13
CA GLU A 41 11.21 33.53 0.25
C GLU A 41 11.54 32.24 1.02
N ASN A 42 12.00 32.33 2.26
CA ASN A 42 12.28 31.17 3.11
C ASN A 42 11.00 30.39 3.47
N ILE A 43 9.86 31.06 3.61
CA ILE A 43 8.56 30.42 3.85
C ILE A 43 8.03 29.79 2.57
N GLN A 44 8.15 30.47 1.42
CA GLN A 44 7.80 29.90 0.12
C GLN A 44 8.60 28.62 -0.15
N LYS A 45 9.91 28.64 0.08
CA LYS A 45 10.80 27.46 -0.06
C LYS A 45 10.34 26.31 0.82
N LYS A 46 10.02 26.56 2.09
CA LYS A 46 9.53 25.53 3.01
C LYS A 46 8.20 24.92 2.55
N ILE A 47 7.24 25.74 2.11
CA ILE A 47 5.97 25.25 1.56
C ILE A 47 6.21 24.40 0.30
N ILE A 48 7.09 24.85 -0.60
CA ILE A 48 7.46 24.08 -1.79
C ILE A 48 8.06 22.72 -1.43
N GLU A 49 8.95 22.69 -0.43
CA GLU A 49 9.58 21.46 0.06
C GLU A 49 8.56 20.51 0.70
N ASP A 50 7.66 21.03 1.53
CA ASP A 50 6.60 20.27 2.20
C ASP A 50 5.60 19.69 1.17
N GLU A 51 5.19 20.47 0.18
CA GLU A 51 4.31 20.01 -0.90
C GLU A 51 5.01 19.00 -1.82
N LYS A 52 6.29 19.19 -2.16
CA LYS A 52 7.09 18.20 -2.90
C LYS A 52 7.24 16.90 -2.13
N LYS A 53 7.43 16.98 -0.81
CA LYS A 53 7.50 15.81 0.07
C LYS A 53 6.17 15.07 0.11
N THR A 54 5.08 15.80 0.33
CA THR A 54 3.72 15.25 0.34
C THR A 54 3.38 14.60 -1.00
N ALA A 55 3.75 15.22 -2.12
CA ALA A 55 3.54 14.66 -3.45
C ALA A 55 4.33 13.36 -3.70
N LYS A 56 5.45 13.14 -3.00
CA LYS A 56 6.27 11.92 -3.13
C LYS A 56 5.90 10.84 -2.12
N GLN A 57 5.55 11.23 -0.90
CA GLN A 57 5.46 10.34 0.26
C GLN A 57 4.02 10.22 0.82
N GLY A 58 3.08 11.01 0.33
CA GLY A 58 1.78 11.21 0.95
C GLY A 58 1.83 12.16 2.16
N ALA A 59 0.69 12.37 2.80
CA ALA A 59 0.53 13.24 3.98
C ALA A 59 1.08 12.61 5.28
N VAL A 60 2.20 11.90 5.19
CA VAL A 60 2.81 11.20 6.33
C VAL A 60 3.57 12.15 7.23
N ARG A 61 3.63 11.84 8.53
CA ARG A 61 4.51 12.54 9.47
C ARG A 61 5.97 12.47 8.99
N PRO A 62 6.74 13.57 9.11
CA PRO A 62 8.17 13.54 8.80
C PRO A 62 8.92 12.44 9.53
N ILE A 63 9.91 11.85 8.86
CA ILE A 63 10.90 11.01 9.52
C ILE A 63 11.71 11.92 10.46
N ILE A 64 11.70 11.60 11.75
CA ILE A 64 12.46 12.32 12.77
C ILE A 64 13.72 11.51 13.05
N SER A 65 14.86 12.06 12.64
CA SER A 65 16.18 11.45 12.81
C SER A 65 17.20 12.45 13.38
N LEU A 66 18.28 11.94 13.96
CA LEU A 66 19.39 12.73 14.47
C LEU A 66 20.68 11.92 14.43
N ASP A 67 21.80 12.53 14.02
CA ASP A 67 23.14 11.96 14.20
C ASP A 67 23.78 12.54 15.48
N ALA A 68 24.14 11.67 16.44
CA ALA A 68 24.78 12.08 17.69
C ALA A 68 25.72 10.99 18.24
N LYS A 69 26.92 11.40 18.70
CA LYS A 69 27.94 10.50 19.28
C LYS A 69 28.27 9.26 18.43
N GLY A 70 28.24 9.40 17.11
CA GLY A 70 28.49 8.31 16.16
C GLY A 70 27.33 7.32 15.99
N TYR A 71 26.15 7.64 16.51
CA TYR A 71 24.91 6.89 16.29
C TYR A 71 23.95 7.72 15.45
N LYS A 72 23.21 7.03 14.58
CA LYS A 72 21.99 7.55 13.96
C LYS A 72 20.80 7.14 14.81
N PHE A 73 19.98 8.10 15.18
CA PHE A 73 18.74 7.93 15.93
C PHE A 73 17.54 8.13 15.02
N VAL A 74 16.48 7.34 15.22
CA VAL A 74 15.21 7.46 14.51
C VAL A 74 14.07 7.32 15.52
N ALA A 75 13.19 8.32 15.59
CA ALA A 75 12.00 8.27 16.42
C ALA A 75 10.82 7.65 15.66
N VAL A 76 10.08 6.78 16.35
CA VAL A 76 8.91 6.06 15.81
C VAL A 76 7.80 6.06 16.86
N GLY A 77 6.80 6.91 16.71
CA GLY A 77 5.78 7.10 17.74
C GLY A 77 6.42 7.49 19.07
N ASN A 78 6.24 6.67 20.11
CA ASN A 78 6.83 6.87 21.43
C ASN A 78 8.16 6.12 21.65
N GLN A 79 8.79 5.61 20.59
CA GLN A 79 10.03 4.82 20.68
C GLN A 79 11.19 5.52 20.01
N LEU A 80 12.37 5.41 20.61
CA LEU A 80 13.63 5.86 20.01
C LEU A 80 14.48 4.65 19.64
N HIS A 81 14.86 4.57 18.37
CA HIS A 81 15.72 3.52 17.82
C HIS A 81 17.07 4.11 17.44
N TYR A 82 18.16 3.36 17.60
CA TYR A 82 19.49 3.84 17.23
C TYR A 82 20.42 2.73 16.72
N SER A 83 21.38 3.10 15.89
CA SER A 83 22.46 2.24 15.40
C SER A 83 23.64 3.06 14.90
N LYS A 84 24.86 2.49 14.95
CA LYS A 84 26.04 3.09 14.29
C LYS A 84 26.09 2.78 12.79
N ASN A 85 25.30 1.82 12.34
CA ASN A 85 25.42 1.22 11.01
C ASN A 85 24.40 1.76 10.01
N TRP A 86 23.43 2.56 10.44
CA TRP A 86 22.44 3.13 9.53
C TRP A 86 23.03 4.32 8.78
N LYS A 87 23.05 4.22 7.44
CA LYS A 87 23.39 5.31 6.53
C LYS A 87 22.16 5.83 5.80
N THR A 88 21.18 4.95 5.58
CA THR A 88 19.94 5.21 4.85
C THR A 88 18.72 4.84 5.70
N PHE A 89 17.55 5.34 5.32
CA PHE A 89 16.29 4.92 5.93
C PHE A 89 16.00 3.44 5.68
N HIS A 90 16.48 2.88 4.56
CA HIS A 90 16.34 1.44 4.28
C HIS A 90 17.12 0.60 5.29
N ASP A 91 18.32 1.02 5.69
CA ASP A 91 19.09 0.32 6.75
C ASP A 91 18.29 0.26 8.05
N PHE A 92 17.69 1.39 8.45
CA PHE A 92 16.80 1.46 9.60
C PHE A 92 15.59 0.55 9.43
N LEU A 93 14.90 0.59 8.28
CA LEU A 93 13.69 -0.21 8.04
C LEU A 93 13.97 -1.72 8.10
N HIS A 94 15.10 -2.17 7.55
CA HIS A 94 15.55 -3.57 7.66
C HIS A 94 15.73 -3.99 9.11
N ASP A 95 16.28 -3.13 9.98
CA ASP A 95 16.40 -3.41 11.41
C ASP A 95 15.07 -3.30 12.16
N TYR A 96 14.24 -2.33 11.80
CA TYR A 96 12.98 -2.03 12.47
C TYR A 96 11.98 -3.20 12.34
N ILE A 97 11.80 -3.75 11.15
CA ILE A 97 10.88 -4.88 10.95
C ILE A 97 11.30 -6.12 11.76
N LYS A 98 12.61 -6.40 11.89
CA LYS A 98 13.12 -7.49 12.75
C LYS A 98 12.76 -7.28 14.22
N LYS A 99 12.83 -6.03 14.71
CA LYS A 99 12.43 -5.68 16.08
C LYS A 99 10.91 -5.84 16.27
N ILE A 100 10.11 -5.39 15.32
CA ILE A 100 8.64 -5.46 15.39
C ILE A 100 8.12 -6.89 15.37
N LEU A 101 8.70 -7.77 14.55
CA LEU A 101 8.32 -9.19 14.48
C LEU A 101 8.82 -10.02 15.68
N ASP A 102 9.59 -9.39 16.58
CA ASP A 102 10.32 -10.02 17.68
C ASP A 102 11.49 -10.92 17.20
N PRO A 103 12.75 -10.53 17.52
CA PRO A 103 13.93 -11.30 17.12
C PRO A 103 13.97 -12.74 17.62
N LYS A 104 13.39 -13.05 18.79
CA LYS A 104 13.37 -14.42 19.32
C LYS A 104 12.55 -15.33 18.40
N TRP A 105 11.37 -14.88 17.98
CA TRP A 105 10.55 -15.59 17.00
C TRP A 105 11.25 -15.71 15.65
N GLY A 106 11.82 -14.63 15.13
CA GLY A 106 12.53 -14.66 13.85
C GLY A 106 13.70 -15.66 13.84
N ASN A 107 14.47 -15.71 14.94
CA ASN A 107 15.55 -16.69 15.10
C ASN A 107 15.05 -18.13 15.21
N ALA A 108 13.85 -18.37 15.76
CA ALA A 108 13.22 -19.68 15.76
C ALA A 108 12.79 -20.10 14.35
N GLU A 109 12.20 -19.18 13.57
CA GLU A 109 11.88 -19.43 12.15
C GLU A 109 13.12 -19.75 11.32
N LEU A 110 14.23 -19.04 11.52
CA LEU A 110 15.48 -19.27 10.78
C LEU A 110 16.07 -20.67 10.96
N LYS A 111 15.76 -21.37 12.06
CA LYS A 111 16.19 -22.76 12.31
C LYS A 111 15.40 -23.78 11.49
N LYS A 112 14.24 -23.42 10.94
CA LYS A 112 13.44 -24.30 10.10
C LYS A 112 14.06 -24.46 8.70
N PRO A 113 13.83 -25.59 8.01
CA PRO A 113 14.08 -25.71 6.57
C PRO A 113 13.41 -24.57 5.81
N PHE A 114 14.04 -24.05 4.74
CA PHE A 114 13.58 -22.86 4.01
C PHE A 114 12.08 -22.90 3.66
N GLU A 115 11.62 -24.00 3.08
CA GLU A 115 10.22 -24.22 2.68
C GLU A 115 9.21 -24.20 3.85
N GLN A 116 9.68 -24.45 5.07
CA GLN A 116 8.84 -24.45 6.28
C GLN A 116 8.90 -23.11 7.04
N ARG A 117 9.76 -22.18 6.62
CA ARG A 117 9.87 -20.86 7.23
C ARG A 117 8.65 -20.03 6.90
N HIS A 118 8.28 -19.16 7.84
CA HIS A 118 7.28 -18.13 7.60
C HIS A 118 7.63 -17.27 6.36
N PRO A 119 6.65 -16.87 5.52
CA PRO A 119 6.91 -16.14 4.27
C PRO A 119 7.79 -14.90 4.43
N VAL A 120 7.57 -14.07 5.45
CA VAL A 120 8.41 -12.88 5.71
C VAL A 120 9.87 -13.22 6.02
N ILE A 121 10.15 -14.42 6.53
CA ILE A 121 11.50 -14.90 6.83
C ILE A 121 12.15 -15.50 5.57
N GLN A 122 11.36 -16.09 4.66
CA GLN A 122 11.83 -16.41 3.31
C GLN A 122 12.23 -15.12 2.58
N TRP A 123 11.42 -14.06 2.66
CA TRP A 123 11.78 -12.77 2.08
C TRP A 123 13.04 -12.16 2.70
N TYR A 124 13.20 -12.28 4.02
CA TYR A 124 14.41 -11.84 4.70
C TYR A 124 15.66 -12.56 4.16
N ASN A 125 15.56 -13.86 3.86
CA ASN A 125 16.65 -14.60 3.22
C ASN A 125 17.00 -14.00 1.85
N SER A 126 16.00 -13.72 1.01
CA SER A 126 16.21 -13.10 -0.31
C SER A 126 16.82 -11.69 -0.18
N VAL A 127 16.41 -10.91 0.83
CA VAL A 127 17.03 -9.62 1.17
C VAL A 127 18.50 -9.79 1.53
N CYS A 128 18.85 -10.76 2.39
CA CYS A 128 20.25 -11.02 2.74
C CYS A 128 21.09 -11.39 1.50
N THR A 129 20.57 -12.24 0.62
CA THR A 129 21.23 -12.60 -0.65
C THR A 129 21.42 -11.37 -1.54
N PHE A 130 20.38 -10.55 -1.70
CA PHE A 130 20.41 -9.33 -2.48
C PHE A 130 21.44 -8.34 -1.95
N LEU A 131 21.48 -8.10 -0.63
CA LEU A 131 22.43 -7.18 -0.02
C LEU A 131 23.87 -7.68 -0.19
N LYS A 132 24.15 -8.96 0.04
CA LYS A 132 25.48 -9.56 -0.18
C LYS A 132 25.96 -9.42 -1.62
N LYS A 133 25.05 -9.55 -2.59
CA LYS A 133 25.37 -9.43 -4.01
C LYS A 133 25.73 -7.99 -4.39
N ASN A 134 25.02 -7.01 -3.83
CA ASN A 134 25.08 -5.62 -4.29
C ASN A 134 25.98 -4.71 -3.43
N ILE A 135 26.15 -4.97 -2.13
CA ILE A 135 27.06 -4.20 -1.27
C ILE A 135 28.49 -4.69 -1.51
N LYS A 136 29.30 -3.87 -2.18
CA LYS A 136 30.70 -4.20 -2.48
C LYS A 136 31.67 -3.72 -1.40
N LYS A 137 31.31 -2.65 -0.69
CA LYS A 137 32.13 -2.06 0.35
C LYS A 137 31.27 -1.69 1.55
N GLU A 138 31.60 -2.25 2.70
CA GLU A 138 30.89 -2.01 3.95
C GLU A 138 31.03 -0.54 4.38
N GLY A 139 29.95 0.04 4.93
CA GLY A 139 29.92 1.42 5.39
C GLY A 139 29.67 2.49 4.33
N GLU A 140 29.64 2.11 3.04
CA GLU A 140 29.29 2.99 1.93
C GLU A 140 27.84 2.78 1.47
N ILE A 141 27.25 3.82 0.87
CA ILE A 141 25.91 3.76 0.29
C ILE A 141 26.03 3.16 -1.11
N HIS A 142 25.21 2.13 -1.39
CA HIS A 142 25.12 1.49 -2.70
C HIS A 142 23.69 1.59 -3.23
N SER A 143 23.55 1.64 -4.55
CA SER A 143 22.26 1.60 -5.24
C SER A 143 22.15 0.32 -6.06
N ALA A 144 20.96 -0.29 -6.07
CA ALA A 144 20.68 -1.49 -6.84
C ALA A 144 19.24 -1.48 -7.34
N VAL A 145 18.98 -2.18 -8.45
CA VAL A 145 17.63 -2.38 -8.96
C VAL A 145 16.88 -3.32 -8.02
N CYS A 146 15.74 -2.88 -7.50
CA CYS A 146 14.97 -3.65 -6.53
C CYS A 146 14.31 -4.87 -7.19
N THR A 147 14.44 -6.04 -6.55
CA THR A 147 13.67 -7.23 -6.92
C THR A 147 12.29 -7.19 -6.25
N GLY A 148 11.34 -7.98 -6.75
CA GLY A 148 9.98 -7.99 -6.22
C GLY A 148 9.91 -8.33 -4.72
N ILE A 149 10.68 -9.32 -4.28
CA ILE A 149 10.69 -9.77 -2.88
C ILE A 149 11.31 -8.71 -1.96
N VAL A 150 12.42 -8.09 -2.38
CA VAL A 150 13.06 -7.01 -1.61
C VAL A 150 12.11 -5.82 -1.47
N GLY A 151 11.43 -5.44 -2.56
CA GLY A 151 10.44 -4.37 -2.55
C GLY A 151 9.26 -4.67 -1.64
N ALA A 152 8.77 -5.91 -1.62
CA ALA A 152 7.70 -6.34 -0.73
C ALA A 152 8.10 -6.30 0.76
N TYR A 153 9.31 -6.74 1.08
CA TYR A 153 9.86 -6.70 2.44
C TYR A 153 10.02 -5.26 2.93
N LEU A 154 10.61 -4.40 2.10
CA LEU A 154 10.84 -2.99 2.43
C LEU A 154 9.53 -2.20 2.55
N SER A 155 8.57 -2.45 1.67
CA SER A 155 7.22 -1.85 1.75
C SER A 155 6.53 -2.24 3.05
N LEU A 156 6.56 -3.52 3.44
CA LEU A 156 5.99 -3.97 4.71
C LEU A 156 6.68 -3.32 5.91
N ALA A 157 8.02 -3.20 5.89
CA ALA A 157 8.77 -2.53 6.94
C ALA A 157 8.36 -1.06 7.09
N TYR A 158 8.17 -0.36 5.97
CA TYR A 158 7.72 1.03 5.96
C TYR A 158 6.28 1.18 6.43
N ASP A 159 5.37 0.30 6.02
CA ASP A 159 3.98 0.33 6.47
C ASP A 159 3.89 0.12 7.99
N LEU A 160 4.66 -0.83 8.54
CA LEU A 160 4.77 -1.02 9.99
C LEU A 160 5.33 0.22 10.71
N TYR A 161 6.26 0.95 10.07
CA TYR A 161 6.78 2.21 10.60
C TYR A 161 5.67 3.27 10.62
N LEU A 162 4.93 3.44 9.52
CA LEU A 162 3.82 4.40 9.41
C LEU A 162 2.73 4.13 10.45
N LEU A 163 2.26 2.88 10.56
CA LEU A 163 1.24 2.51 11.54
C LEU A 163 1.70 2.80 12.97
N ARG A 164 2.95 2.48 13.34
CA ARG A 164 3.47 2.79 14.69
C ARG A 164 3.57 4.30 14.91
N ASN A 165 4.05 5.04 13.91
CA ASN A 165 4.25 6.48 14.03
C ASN A 165 2.92 7.25 14.13
N HIS A 166 1.82 6.64 13.69
CA HIS A 166 0.45 7.14 13.85
C HIS A 166 -0.30 6.50 15.04
N GLY A 167 0.34 5.66 15.85
CA GLY A 167 -0.30 5.03 17.02
C GLY A 167 -1.28 3.89 16.68
N LEU A 168 -1.28 3.42 15.43
CA LEU A 168 -2.23 2.46 14.87
C LEU A 168 -1.71 1.01 14.84
N LEU A 169 -0.44 0.78 15.18
CA LEU A 169 0.13 -0.57 15.16
C LEU A 169 -0.25 -1.39 16.41
N GLN A 170 -1.34 -2.16 16.29
CA GLN A 170 -1.87 -3.02 17.34
C GLN A 170 -1.11 -4.36 17.49
N ASN A 171 -1.03 -4.89 18.71
CA ASN A 171 -0.38 -6.18 18.98
C ASN A 171 -1.07 -7.36 18.29
N ARG A 172 -2.41 -7.32 18.15
CA ARG A 172 -3.18 -8.34 17.43
C ARG A 172 -2.75 -8.44 15.96
N LEU A 173 -2.54 -7.30 15.30
CA LEU A 173 -2.08 -7.26 13.92
C LEU A 173 -0.67 -7.86 13.76
N ILE A 174 0.23 -7.58 14.71
CA ILE A 174 1.58 -8.20 14.74
C ILE A 174 1.48 -9.72 14.96
N ALA A 175 0.61 -10.18 15.87
CA ALA A 175 0.42 -11.61 16.11
C ALA A 175 -0.08 -12.34 14.85
N ARG A 176 -1.05 -11.75 14.14
CA ARG A 176 -1.57 -12.28 12.87
C ARG A 176 -0.51 -12.23 11.75
N LEU A 177 0.34 -11.20 11.73
CA LEU A 177 1.46 -11.10 10.79
C LEU A 177 2.54 -12.17 11.03
N LYS A 178 2.65 -12.73 12.24
CA LYS A 178 3.57 -13.83 12.57
C LYS A 178 2.96 -15.22 12.36
N ASP A 179 1.64 -15.31 12.15
CA ASP A 179 0.95 -16.55 11.81
C ASP A 179 0.92 -16.72 10.29
N ALA A 180 1.60 -17.75 9.78
CA ALA A 180 1.70 -18.01 8.35
C ALA A 180 0.33 -18.10 7.64
N LYS A 181 -0.71 -18.63 8.32
CA LYS A 181 -2.05 -18.77 7.73
C LYS A 181 -2.79 -17.45 7.62
N GLN A 182 -2.43 -16.46 8.45
CA GLN A 182 -3.06 -15.15 8.52
C GLN A 182 -2.19 -14.04 7.92
N PHE A 183 -0.94 -14.34 7.62
CA PHE A 183 0.06 -13.40 7.12
C PHE A 183 -0.43 -12.57 5.94
N GLN A 184 -1.01 -13.21 4.91
CA GLN A 184 -1.49 -12.52 3.71
C GLN A 184 -2.57 -11.48 4.04
N GLY A 185 -3.57 -11.85 4.86
CA GLY A 185 -4.64 -10.95 5.28
C GLY A 185 -4.13 -9.79 6.13
N ALA A 186 -3.37 -10.11 7.20
CA ALA A 186 -2.80 -9.10 8.09
C ALA A 186 -1.86 -8.13 7.36
N ARG A 187 -1.03 -8.63 6.44
CA ARG A 187 -0.20 -7.78 5.59
C ARG A 187 -1.04 -6.84 4.72
N TYR A 188 -2.14 -7.33 4.15
CA TYR A 188 -2.98 -6.48 3.30
C TYR A 188 -3.72 -5.41 4.11
N GLU A 189 -4.19 -5.73 5.31
CA GLU A 189 -4.75 -4.73 6.24
C GLU A 189 -3.74 -3.65 6.63
N ILE A 190 -2.47 -4.03 6.88
CA ILE A 190 -1.37 -3.08 7.12
C ILE A 190 -1.18 -2.15 5.91
N TYR A 191 -1.12 -2.71 4.70
CA TYR A 191 -0.98 -1.95 3.45
C TYR A 191 -2.15 -0.98 3.25
N VAL A 192 -3.38 -1.44 3.46
CA VAL A 192 -4.59 -0.63 3.35
C VAL A 192 -4.55 0.51 4.36
N THR A 193 -4.30 0.21 5.63
CA THR A 193 -4.18 1.21 6.70
C THR A 193 -3.12 2.27 6.36
N ALA A 194 -1.93 1.84 5.90
CA ALA A 194 -0.86 2.75 5.50
C ALA A 194 -1.25 3.62 4.29
N SER A 195 -2.00 3.07 3.32
CA SER A 195 -2.53 3.83 2.18
C SER A 195 -3.48 4.95 2.63
N PHE A 196 -4.32 4.70 3.63
CA PHE A 196 -5.21 5.74 4.21
C PHE A 196 -4.43 6.80 4.99
N ILE A 197 -3.41 6.41 5.77
CA ILE A 197 -2.51 7.36 6.44
C ILE A 197 -1.88 8.31 5.42
N LYS A 198 -1.31 7.76 4.34
CA LYS A 198 -0.67 8.53 3.27
C LYS A 198 -1.65 9.45 2.51
N ALA A 199 -2.94 9.12 2.54
CA ALA A 199 -4.02 9.91 1.94
C ALA A 199 -4.65 10.93 2.90
N ASP A 200 -4.01 11.22 4.04
CA ASP A 200 -4.47 12.18 5.06
C ASP A 200 -5.78 11.80 5.76
N PHE A 201 -5.99 10.49 5.96
CA PHE A 201 -7.10 10.00 6.78
C PHE A 201 -6.67 9.75 8.23
N GLU A 202 -7.56 10.10 9.14
CA GLU A 202 -7.62 9.58 10.50
C GLU A 202 -8.33 8.22 10.49
N ILE A 203 -7.86 7.29 11.31
CA ILE A 203 -8.31 5.90 11.31
C ILE A 203 -8.77 5.51 12.72
N GLU A 204 -9.97 4.96 12.80
CA GLU A 204 -10.58 4.41 14.01
C GLU A 204 -10.92 2.94 13.73
N PHE A 205 -10.18 2.00 14.33
CA PHE A 205 -10.46 0.58 14.19
C PHE A 205 -11.80 0.22 14.84
N GLU A 206 -12.58 -0.61 14.17
CA GLU A 206 -13.80 -1.17 14.73
C GLU A 206 -13.47 -2.17 15.84
N ASP A 207 -14.38 -2.35 16.80
CA ASP A 207 -14.18 -3.31 17.89
C ASP A 207 -14.39 -4.75 17.40
N GLU A 208 -13.32 -5.39 16.93
CA GLU A 208 -13.32 -6.80 16.51
C GLU A 208 -13.59 -7.81 17.65
N THR A 209 -13.80 -7.37 18.90
CA THR A 209 -14.23 -8.24 20.00
C THR A 209 -15.75 -8.36 20.07
N ASP A 210 -16.48 -7.40 19.51
CA ASP A 210 -17.92 -7.52 19.33
C ASP A 210 -18.23 -8.54 18.23
N ARG A 211 -18.95 -9.59 18.62
CA ARG A 211 -19.40 -10.67 17.71
C ARG A 211 -20.89 -10.61 17.44
N SER A 212 -21.59 -9.63 18.01
CA SER A 212 -23.04 -9.45 17.81
C SER A 212 -23.35 -8.95 16.40
N THR A 213 -22.42 -8.22 15.79
CA THR A 213 -22.54 -7.64 14.45
C THR A 213 -21.29 -7.92 13.60
N THR A 214 -21.42 -7.76 12.28
CA THR A 214 -20.27 -7.86 11.38
C THR A 214 -19.75 -6.48 11.05
N HIS A 215 -18.51 -6.18 11.42
CA HIS A 215 -17.92 -4.86 11.19
C HIS A 215 -17.01 -4.83 9.97
N CYS A 216 -16.85 -3.64 9.40
CA CYS A 216 -15.71 -3.30 8.56
C CYS A 216 -14.40 -3.32 9.39
N GLU A 217 -13.24 -3.24 8.73
CA GLU A 217 -11.94 -3.26 9.42
C GLU A 217 -11.73 -1.96 10.24
N PHE A 218 -12.14 -0.81 9.70
CA PHE A 218 -12.06 0.48 10.38
C PHE A 218 -12.96 1.55 9.74
N VAL A 219 -13.18 2.64 10.46
CA VAL A 219 -13.70 3.91 9.94
C VAL A 219 -12.53 4.83 9.61
N ALA A 220 -12.58 5.45 8.43
CA ALA A 220 -11.61 6.44 7.99
C ALA A 220 -12.26 7.82 7.86
N THR A 221 -11.67 8.84 8.49
CA THR A 221 -12.12 10.24 8.41
C THR A 221 -11.07 11.08 7.70
N HIS A 222 -11.39 11.64 6.54
CA HIS A 222 -10.45 12.52 5.83
C HIS A 222 -10.29 13.83 6.59
N ARG A 223 -9.07 14.19 7.01
CA ARG A 223 -8.83 15.26 7.99
C ARG A 223 -9.34 16.62 7.52
N ASN A 224 -9.11 16.96 6.25
CA ASN A 224 -9.48 18.28 5.72
C ASN A 224 -10.98 18.43 5.42
N THR A 225 -11.67 17.36 5.01
CA THR A 225 -13.08 17.45 4.58
C THR A 225 -14.06 16.92 5.63
N GLY A 226 -13.58 16.20 6.64
CA GLY A 226 -14.41 15.52 7.64
C GLY A 226 -15.24 14.35 7.10
N LYS A 227 -15.14 14.01 5.79
CA LYS A 227 -15.87 12.89 5.21
C LYS A 227 -15.41 11.57 5.82
N LYS A 228 -16.38 10.71 6.14
CA LYS A 228 -16.16 9.40 6.78
C LYS A 228 -16.51 8.25 5.84
N TYR A 229 -15.77 7.14 5.97
CA TYR A 229 -15.97 5.92 5.19
C TYR A 229 -15.80 4.69 6.08
N SER A 230 -16.59 3.66 5.83
CA SER A 230 -16.39 2.33 6.41
C SER A 230 -15.52 1.51 5.46
N VAL A 231 -14.37 1.04 5.95
CA VAL A 231 -13.32 0.46 5.11
C VAL A 231 -13.21 -1.04 5.32
N GLU A 232 -13.30 -1.80 4.23
CA GLU A 232 -13.12 -3.25 4.23
C GLU A 232 -11.90 -3.64 3.40
N ALA A 233 -11.00 -4.44 3.98
CA ALA A 233 -9.85 -5.01 3.28
C ALA A 233 -10.05 -6.52 3.04
N LYS A 234 -9.78 -6.98 1.82
CA LYS A 234 -9.78 -8.39 1.46
C LYS A 234 -8.61 -8.73 0.55
N SER A 235 -7.95 -9.85 0.80
CA SER A 235 -6.93 -10.38 -0.11
C SER A 235 -7.32 -11.77 -0.57
N ARG A 236 -7.20 -12.04 -1.87
CA ARG A 236 -7.56 -13.32 -2.44
C ARG A 236 -6.50 -14.36 -2.13
N HIS A 237 -6.82 -15.32 -1.26
CA HIS A 237 -5.92 -16.42 -0.96
C HIS A 237 -5.73 -17.38 -2.15
N ARG A 238 -4.51 -17.88 -2.28
CA ARG A 238 -4.06 -18.80 -3.34
C ARG A 238 -3.26 -19.92 -2.69
N LEU A 239 -3.53 -21.17 -3.06
CA LEU A 239 -2.87 -22.33 -2.49
C LEU A 239 -1.36 -22.26 -2.71
N GLY A 240 -0.58 -22.54 -1.67
CA GLY A 240 0.88 -22.56 -1.71
C GLY A 240 1.57 -21.19 -1.76
N PHE A 241 0.80 -20.09 -1.71
CA PHE A 241 1.36 -18.74 -1.70
C PHE A 241 1.16 -18.05 -0.36
N LEU A 242 2.15 -17.24 0.04
CA LEU A 242 2.07 -16.32 1.18
C LEU A 242 1.61 -16.99 2.49
N GLY A 243 2.02 -18.24 2.72
CA GLY A 243 1.72 -19.00 3.93
C GLY A 243 0.35 -19.70 3.92
N HIS A 244 -0.42 -19.56 2.84
CA HIS A 244 -1.64 -20.33 2.64
C HIS A 244 -1.32 -21.79 2.27
N PRO A 245 -1.86 -22.79 2.98
CA PRO A 245 -1.57 -24.20 2.72
C PRO A 245 -1.91 -24.63 1.29
N GLY A 246 -1.22 -25.66 0.81
CA GLY A 246 -1.44 -26.28 -0.49
C GLY A 246 -0.22 -26.20 -1.41
N VAL A 247 -0.39 -26.71 -2.62
CA VAL A 247 0.67 -26.79 -3.62
C VAL A 247 0.50 -25.64 -4.61
N GLN A 248 1.60 -24.95 -4.93
CA GLN A 248 1.59 -23.94 -5.98
C GLN A 248 1.25 -24.58 -7.33
N PRO A 249 0.38 -23.97 -8.14
CA PRO A 249 0.09 -24.48 -9.47
C PRO A 249 1.36 -24.41 -10.33
N GLN A 250 1.64 -25.46 -11.10
CA GLN A 250 2.77 -25.48 -12.04
C GLN A 250 2.56 -24.52 -13.22
N ASP A 251 1.31 -24.37 -13.67
CA ASP A 251 0.92 -23.41 -14.70
C ASP A 251 0.06 -22.30 -14.10
N PHE A 252 0.61 -21.09 -14.06
CA PHE A 252 -0.05 -19.90 -13.53
C PHE A 252 -1.25 -19.43 -14.37
N ASN A 253 -1.37 -19.84 -15.64
CA ASN A 253 -2.54 -19.52 -16.48
C ASN A 253 -3.83 -20.23 -16.00
N THR A 254 -3.68 -21.25 -15.15
CA THR A 254 -4.81 -21.94 -14.50
C THR A 254 -5.44 -21.10 -13.38
N ILE A 255 -4.71 -20.12 -12.82
CA ILE A 255 -5.21 -19.26 -11.75
C ILE A 255 -6.31 -18.36 -12.30
N LYS A 256 -7.49 -18.42 -11.66
CA LYS A 256 -8.67 -17.63 -12.04
C LYS A 256 -8.95 -16.54 -11.01
N LEU A 257 -9.42 -15.38 -11.46
CA LEU A 257 -9.71 -14.20 -10.62
C LEU A 257 -10.47 -14.55 -9.32
N ARG A 258 -11.68 -15.14 -9.43
CA ARG A 258 -12.50 -15.65 -8.31
C ARG A 258 -12.68 -14.66 -7.13
N ILE A 259 -12.99 -13.39 -7.39
CA ILE A 259 -13.16 -12.38 -6.33
C ILE A 259 -14.61 -12.16 -5.87
N GLY A 260 -15.61 -12.72 -6.58
CA GLY A 260 -17.02 -12.35 -6.36
C GLY A 260 -17.51 -12.55 -4.93
N ASN A 261 -17.09 -13.63 -4.27
CA ASN A 261 -17.43 -13.88 -2.86
C ASN A 261 -16.77 -12.86 -1.92
N LEU A 262 -15.57 -12.35 -2.23
CA LEU A 262 -14.92 -11.33 -1.41
C LEU A 262 -15.72 -10.02 -1.45
N ILE A 263 -16.15 -9.61 -2.64
CA ILE A 263 -16.98 -8.42 -2.83
C ILE A 263 -18.32 -8.60 -2.11
N ASN A 264 -19.02 -9.72 -2.33
CA ASN A 264 -20.31 -9.97 -1.68
C ASN A 264 -20.19 -9.97 -0.15
N ASN A 265 -19.16 -10.60 0.39
CA ASN A 265 -18.94 -10.63 1.84
C ASN A 265 -18.61 -9.24 2.40
N ALA A 266 -17.86 -8.42 1.66
CA ALA A 266 -17.57 -7.04 2.02
C ALA A 266 -18.83 -6.15 2.01
N LEU A 267 -19.69 -6.31 1.00
CA LEU A 267 -20.95 -5.57 0.91
C LEU A 267 -21.96 -5.97 2.00
N LYS A 268 -21.88 -7.20 2.51
CA LYS A 268 -22.72 -7.70 3.61
C LYS A 268 -22.31 -7.16 4.99
N LYS A 269 -21.08 -6.66 5.15
CA LYS A 269 -20.65 -6.06 6.42
C LYS A 269 -21.52 -4.87 6.77
N GLU A 270 -21.81 -4.69 8.05
CA GLU A 270 -22.45 -3.48 8.53
C GLU A 270 -21.49 -2.31 8.36
N ALA A 271 -22.02 -1.18 7.93
CA ALA A 271 -21.26 0.03 7.68
C ALA A 271 -22.13 1.23 8.00
N ALA A 272 -21.62 2.09 8.89
CA ALA A 272 -22.27 3.35 9.25
C ALA A 272 -22.13 4.42 8.14
N TYR A 273 -21.13 4.28 7.27
CA TYR A 273 -20.78 5.26 6.24
C TYR A 273 -20.67 4.60 4.86
N THR A 274 -20.47 5.41 3.81
CA THR A 274 -20.17 4.93 2.47
C THR A 274 -18.98 3.97 2.51
N ARG A 275 -19.11 2.82 1.85
CA ARG A 275 -18.07 1.78 1.89
C ARG A 275 -16.91 2.13 0.97
N ILE A 276 -15.69 1.86 1.43
CA ILE A 276 -14.53 1.68 0.58
C ILE A 276 -14.05 0.23 0.75
N ILE A 277 -14.10 -0.53 -0.32
CA ILE A 277 -13.69 -1.95 -0.32
C ILE A 277 -12.37 -2.06 -1.09
N LEU A 278 -11.32 -2.54 -0.44
CA LEU A 278 -10.02 -2.80 -1.05
C LEU A 278 -9.82 -4.30 -1.23
N ILE A 279 -9.49 -4.71 -2.45
CA ILE A 279 -9.32 -6.11 -2.83
C ILE A 279 -7.96 -6.32 -3.49
N ASP A 280 -7.09 -7.07 -2.83
CA ASP A 280 -5.92 -7.65 -3.49
C ASP A 280 -6.37 -8.86 -4.31
N VAL A 281 -6.34 -8.71 -5.63
CA VAL A 281 -6.79 -9.75 -6.58
C VAL A 281 -5.84 -10.94 -6.61
N ASN A 282 -4.59 -10.72 -6.19
CA ASN A 282 -3.53 -11.71 -6.11
C ASN A 282 -3.52 -12.61 -7.37
N MET A 283 -3.18 -12.00 -8.51
CA MET A 283 -3.06 -12.64 -9.82
C MET A 283 -1.58 -12.65 -10.24
N PRO A 284 -1.13 -13.66 -10.99
CA PRO A 284 0.19 -13.66 -11.63
C PRO A 284 0.47 -12.38 -12.43
N PRO A 285 1.75 -12.03 -12.64
CA PRO A 285 2.08 -10.87 -13.46
C PRO A 285 1.66 -11.12 -14.91
N GLU A 286 1.04 -10.11 -15.52
CA GLU A 286 0.70 -10.08 -16.94
C GLU A 286 1.33 -8.82 -17.54
N GLU A 287 1.82 -8.93 -18.78
CA GLU A 287 2.33 -7.79 -19.54
C GLU A 287 1.18 -6.89 -20.05
N GLY A 288 1.53 -5.71 -20.54
CA GLY A 288 0.57 -4.74 -21.07
C GLY A 288 -0.11 -3.89 -20.02
N LYS A 289 -1.05 -3.05 -20.47
CA LYS A 289 -1.77 -2.11 -19.61
C LYS A 289 -2.87 -2.84 -18.84
N VAL A 290 -3.26 -2.32 -17.67
CA VAL A 290 -4.24 -2.98 -16.79
C VAL A 290 -5.53 -3.42 -17.50
N PHE A 291 -6.04 -2.62 -18.44
CA PHE A 291 -7.28 -2.92 -19.17
C PHE A 291 -7.14 -4.01 -20.25
N GLU A 292 -5.91 -4.29 -20.67
CA GLU A 292 -5.59 -5.37 -21.62
C GLU A 292 -5.50 -6.73 -20.92
N LYS A 293 -5.37 -6.73 -19.59
CA LYS A 293 -5.15 -7.93 -18.77
C LYS A 293 -6.40 -8.79 -18.66
N ASP A 294 -6.17 -10.08 -18.58
CA ASP A 294 -7.21 -11.10 -18.60
C ASP A 294 -8.07 -11.06 -17.35
N TRP A 295 -7.45 -10.80 -16.20
CA TRP A 295 -8.17 -10.64 -14.95
C TRP A 295 -9.05 -9.39 -14.96
N PHE A 296 -8.64 -8.30 -15.61
CA PHE A 296 -9.45 -7.08 -15.75
C PHE A 296 -10.67 -7.32 -16.63
N LYS A 297 -10.51 -8.00 -17.77
CA LYS A 297 -11.63 -8.36 -18.66
C LYS A 297 -12.70 -9.20 -17.94
N LYS A 298 -12.29 -10.03 -16.97
CA LYS A 298 -13.18 -10.87 -16.15
C LYS A 298 -13.78 -10.11 -14.96
N LEU A 299 -13.18 -8.99 -14.58
CA LEU A 299 -13.60 -8.20 -13.42
C LEU A 299 -14.91 -7.47 -13.67
N LEU A 300 -15.02 -6.70 -14.76
CA LEU A 300 -16.21 -5.89 -15.04
C LEU A 300 -17.50 -6.74 -15.13
N PRO A 301 -17.53 -7.86 -15.87
CA PRO A 301 -18.71 -8.73 -15.89
C PRO A 301 -19.05 -9.34 -14.51
N THR A 302 -18.04 -9.56 -13.67
CA THR A 302 -18.25 -10.05 -12.29
C THR A 302 -18.96 -8.97 -11.45
N LEU A 303 -18.54 -7.71 -11.57
CA LEU A 303 -19.16 -6.58 -10.88
C LEU A 303 -20.58 -6.34 -11.37
N ASP A 304 -20.81 -6.32 -12.68
CA ASP A 304 -22.14 -6.16 -13.27
C ASP A 304 -23.11 -7.24 -12.76
N LYS A 305 -22.63 -8.49 -12.65
CA LYS A 305 -23.43 -9.59 -12.12
C LYS A 305 -23.76 -9.41 -10.64
N ILE A 306 -22.83 -8.91 -9.84
CA ILE A 306 -23.05 -8.63 -8.41
C ILE A 306 -24.06 -7.51 -8.26
N GLU A 307 -23.88 -6.41 -8.97
CA GLU A 307 -24.75 -5.24 -8.89
C GLU A 307 -26.19 -5.57 -9.32
N LYS A 308 -26.36 -6.30 -10.44
CA LYS A 308 -27.68 -6.77 -10.91
C LYS A 308 -28.34 -7.75 -9.96
N LYS A 309 -27.57 -8.65 -9.34
CA LYS A 309 -28.11 -9.65 -8.41
C LYS A 309 -28.52 -9.01 -7.08
N GLY A 310 -27.83 -7.95 -6.66
CA GLY A 310 -28.00 -7.38 -5.34
C GLY A 310 -27.41 -8.25 -4.23
N ILE A 311 -27.59 -7.80 -2.99
CA ILE A 311 -27.18 -8.48 -1.76
C ILE A 311 -28.42 -8.76 -0.93
N ASP A 312 -28.63 -10.03 -0.59
CA ASP A 312 -29.73 -10.50 0.27
C ASP A 312 -31.12 -9.96 -0.14
N GLY A 313 -31.39 -10.00 -1.45
CA GLY A 313 -32.66 -9.58 -2.06
C GLY A 313 -32.83 -8.06 -2.21
N LYS A 314 -31.82 -7.26 -1.85
CA LYS A 314 -31.83 -5.80 -1.96
C LYS A 314 -30.77 -5.32 -2.95
N PRO A 315 -30.92 -4.11 -3.53
CA PRO A 315 -29.83 -3.48 -4.29
C PRO A 315 -28.54 -3.45 -3.47
N CYS A 316 -27.39 -3.60 -4.15
CA CYS A 316 -26.10 -3.50 -3.47
C CYS A 316 -25.97 -2.14 -2.77
N PRO A 317 -25.46 -2.06 -1.54
CA PRO A 317 -25.18 -0.76 -0.94
C PRO A 317 -24.08 -0.03 -1.74
N PRO A 318 -24.08 1.32 -1.74
CA PRO A 318 -23.03 2.10 -2.40
C PRO A 318 -21.65 1.77 -1.85
N ALA A 319 -20.70 1.50 -2.74
CA ALA A 319 -19.31 1.22 -2.38
C ALA A 319 -18.34 1.69 -3.46
N TYR A 320 -17.28 2.41 -3.07
CA TYR A 320 -16.08 2.52 -3.89
C TYR A 320 -15.28 1.22 -3.76
N VAL A 321 -14.77 0.70 -4.87
CA VAL A 321 -14.04 -0.57 -4.88
C VAL A 321 -12.68 -0.38 -5.54
N PHE A 322 -11.63 -0.66 -4.79
CA PHE A 322 -10.24 -0.60 -5.22
C PHE A 322 -9.71 -2.02 -5.40
N PHE A 323 -9.14 -2.29 -6.56
CA PHE A 323 -8.43 -3.52 -6.86
C PHE A 323 -6.94 -3.23 -6.94
N THR A 324 -6.15 -4.02 -6.23
CA THR A 324 -4.68 -3.97 -6.29
C THR A 324 -4.16 -5.35 -6.71
N ASN A 325 -3.08 -5.39 -7.49
CA ASN A 325 -2.35 -6.62 -7.76
C ASN A 325 -0.86 -6.41 -7.50
N HIS A 326 -0.31 -7.17 -6.54
CA HIS A 326 1.11 -7.14 -6.17
C HIS A 326 1.75 -8.51 -6.40
N PRO A 327 2.18 -8.82 -7.64
CA PRO A 327 2.49 -10.19 -8.04
C PRO A 327 3.91 -10.66 -7.71
N TYR A 328 4.63 -9.96 -6.84
CA TYR A 328 6.05 -10.22 -6.55
C TYR A 328 6.35 -11.64 -6.04
N HIS A 329 5.36 -12.34 -5.49
CA HIS A 329 5.50 -13.70 -4.93
C HIS A 329 5.26 -14.80 -5.97
N TYR A 330 4.90 -14.44 -7.21
CA TYR A 330 4.85 -15.34 -8.36
C TYR A 330 6.16 -15.38 -9.15
N VAL A 331 7.10 -14.47 -8.86
CA VAL A 331 8.36 -14.37 -9.61
C VAL A 331 9.53 -14.83 -8.74
N GLY A 332 10.63 -15.24 -9.39
CA GLY A 332 11.83 -15.68 -8.69
C GLY A 332 12.53 -14.55 -7.92
N GLU A 333 13.40 -14.92 -6.98
CA GLU A 333 14.06 -13.98 -6.06
C GLU A 333 14.89 -12.89 -6.76
N GLU A 334 15.46 -13.21 -7.92
CA GLU A 334 16.31 -12.31 -8.71
C GLU A 334 15.53 -11.47 -9.74
N VAL A 335 14.21 -11.70 -9.87
CA VAL A 335 13.40 -11.01 -10.87
C VAL A 335 13.13 -9.58 -10.39
N ILE A 336 13.38 -8.61 -11.28
CA ILE A 336 13.03 -7.21 -11.09
C ILE A 336 11.56 -7.13 -10.71
N GLU A 337 11.24 -6.22 -9.80
CA GLU A 337 9.88 -6.04 -9.33
C GLU A 337 8.86 -5.98 -10.49
N PRO A 338 7.89 -6.92 -10.53
CA PRO A 338 6.92 -6.95 -11.62
C PRO A 338 5.97 -5.77 -11.52
N THR A 339 5.43 -5.35 -12.67
CA THR A 339 4.44 -4.29 -12.74
C THR A 339 3.27 -4.61 -11.82
N ARG A 340 2.96 -3.64 -10.96
CA ARG A 340 1.81 -3.68 -10.07
C ARG A 340 0.63 -3.06 -10.79
N ASP A 341 -0.54 -3.64 -10.61
CA ASP A 341 -1.76 -3.10 -11.18
C ASP A 341 -2.65 -2.54 -10.10
N PHE A 342 -3.40 -1.52 -10.49
CA PHE A 342 -4.40 -0.96 -9.64
C PHE A 342 -5.56 -0.39 -10.47
N LEU A 343 -6.75 -0.48 -9.90
CA LEU A 343 -8.00 -0.01 -10.47
C LEU A 343 -8.93 0.47 -9.36
N MET A 344 -9.69 1.54 -9.61
CA MET A 344 -10.87 1.89 -8.82
C MET A 344 -12.11 1.91 -9.71
N THR A 345 -13.20 1.43 -9.14
CA THR A 345 -14.54 1.50 -9.68
C THR A 345 -15.51 1.74 -8.52
N ALA A 346 -16.81 1.68 -8.79
CA ALA A 346 -17.83 1.72 -7.75
C ALA A 346 -18.96 0.75 -8.05
N ILE A 347 -19.73 0.41 -7.01
CA ILE A 347 -20.97 -0.35 -7.08
C ILE A 347 -22.06 0.56 -6.51
N ASN A 348 -23.14 0.77 -7.26
CA ASN A 348 -24.29 1.58 -6.88
C ASN A 348 -23.93 2.97 -6.32
N VAL A 349 -22.92 3.63 -6.92
CA VAL A 349 -22.59 5.04 -6.66
C VAL A 349 -23.00 5.85 -7.88
N PRO A 350 -24.12 6.58 -7.82
CA PRO A 350 -24.65 7.33 -8.96
C PRO A 350 -23.59 8.26 -9.57
N GLY A 351 -23.45 8.19 -10.89
CA GLY A 351 -22.55 9.06 -11.62
C GLY A 351 -21.09 8.59 -11.68
N PHE A 352 -20.64 7.66 -10.85
CA PHE A 352 -19.28 7.13 -10.90
C PHE A 352 -19.19 6.01 -11.95
N LYS A 353 -18.66 6.32 -13.14
CA LYS A 353 -18.24 5.30 -14.12
C LYS A 353 -16.74 5.05 -13.96
N ALA A 354 -16.31 3.79 -14.08
CA ALA A 354 -14.92 3.38 -13.95
C ALA A 354 -13.97 4.37 -14.67
N HIS A 355 -12.90 4.78 -13.97
CA HIS A 355 -11.82 5.63 -14.50
C HIS A 355 -12.12 7.12 -14.78
N SER A 356 -13.26 7.67 -14.37
CA SER A 356 -13.47 9.13 -14.47
C SER A 356 -12.81 9.87 -13.30
N ARG A 357 -11.48 10.03 -13.34
CA ARG A 357 -10.72 10.76 -12.30
C ARG A 357 -11.29 12.16 -12.06
N LYS A 358 -11.54 12.92 -13.12
CA LYS A 358 -12.10 14.29 -13.04
C LYS A 358 -13.44 14.32 -12.29
N LYS A 359 -14.27 13.30 -12.49
CA LYS A 359 -15.55 13.20 -11.80
C LYS A 359 -15.37 12.81 -10.33
N GLY A 360 -14.46 11.89 -10.03
CA GLY A 360 -14.08 11.61 -8.64
C GLY A 360 -13.49 12.84 -7.93
N GLU A 361 -12.72 13.67 -8.62
CA GLU A 361 -12.20 14.94 -8.08
C GLU A 361 -13.31 15.95 -7.76
N GLN A 362 -14.43 15.89 -8.48
CA GLN A 362 -15.60 16.75 -8.25
C GLN A 362 -16.52 16.17 -7.16
N ASP A 363 -16.85 14.89 -7.28
CA ASP A 363 -17.87 14.22 -6.44
C ASP A 363 -17.29 13.83 -5.07
N ASP A 364 -16.05 13.32 -5.05
CA ASP A 364 -15.43 12.84 -3.82
C ASP A 364 -13.88 12.94 -3.79
N PRO A 365 -13.31 14.16 -3.62
CA PRO A 365 -11.86 14.37 -3.59
C PRO A 365 -11.06 13.45 -2.64
N PRO A 366 -11.53 13.12 -1.41
CA PRO A 366 -10.84 12.18 -0.53
C PRO A 366 -10.57 10.80 -1.14
N VAL A 367 -11.50 10.30 -1.97
CA VAL A 367 -11.36 9.01 -2.66
C VAL A 367 -10.26 9.09 -3.73
N ILE A 368 -10.07 10.25 -4.36
CA ILE A 368 -8.95 10.49 -5.28
C ILE A 368 -7.62 10.63 -4.55
N ALA A 369 -7.58 11.25 -3.37
CA ALA A 369 -6.39 11.27 -2.53
C ALA A 369 -5.95 9.84 -2.17
N LEU A 370 -6.90 8.94 -1.89
CA LEU A 370 -6.63 7.52 -1.67
C LEU A 370 -6.12 6.82 -2.95
N TRP A 371 -6.72 7.09 -4.12
CA TRP A 371 -6.23 6.60 -5.41
C TRP A 371 -4.75 6.99 -5.62
N ASP A 372 -4.39 8.24 -5.36
CA ASP A 372 -3.01 8.72 -5.53
C ASP A 372 -2.04 8.07 -4.52
N SER A 373 -2.49 7.93 -3.28
CA SER A 373 -1.74 7.24 -2.22
C SER A 373 -1.40 5.79 -2.60
N ILE A 374 -2.38 5.05 -3.14
CA ILE A 374 -2.20 3.67 -3.61
C ILE A 374 -1.20 3.57 -4.76
N ASN A 375 -1.27 4.48 -5.75
CA ASN A 375 -0.31 4.51 -6.85
C ASN A 375 1.12 4.78 -6.38
N LEU A 376 1.27 5.70 -5.41
CA LEU A 376 2.56 6.09 -4.86
C LEU A 376 2.97 5.23 -3.65
N HIS A 377 2.24 4.16 -3.34
CA HIS A 377 2.40 3.44 -2.08
C HIS A 377 3.85 2.97 -1.85
N ASN A 378 4.48 2.52 -2.93
CA ASN A 378 5.77 1.81 -2.89
C ASN A 378 6.98 2.72 -2.99
N THR A 379 6.77 4.04 -3.06
CA THR A 379 7.86 5.00 -2.93
C THR A 379 8.29 5.04 -1.46
N VAL A 380 9.13 4.08 -1.07
CA VAL A 380 9.72 4.03 0.27
C VAL A 380 10.89 5.02 0.32
N PRO A 381 10.88 6.00 1.24
CA PRO A 381 11.98 6.94 1.42
C PRO A 381 13.30 6.20 1.67
N HIS A 382 14.41 6.71 1.14
CA HIS A 382 15.74 6.14 1.38
C HIS A 382 16.65 7.07 2.21
N GLU A 383 16.32 8.36 2.27
CA GLU A 383 17.09 9.37 3.01
C GLU A 383 16.62 9.44 4.47
N LEU A 384 17.59 9.63 5.38
CA LEU A 384 17.38 9.79 6.82
C LEU A 384 17.70 11.22 7.27
#